data_AF-A0A7Z9R0Y2-F1
#
_entry.id   AF-A0A7Z9R0Y2-F1
#
_cell.length_a   1.000
_cell.length_b   1.000
_cell.length_c   1.000
_cell.angle_alpha   90.00
_cell.angle_beta   90.00
_cell.angle_gamma   90.00
#
_symmetry.space_group_name_H-M   'P 1'
#
loop_
_entity.id
_entity.type
_entity.pdbx_description
1 polymer ?
#
loop_
_entity_poly.entity_id
_entity_poly.type
_entity_poly.pdbx_seq_one_letter_code
_entity_poly.pdbx_strand_id
1 'polypeptide(L)'
;MNSKILYCFYDLLFSPSSYDSLDFMQTAELHRKRYGLEEIYFIFVPGPKDGFRDDSLPRTVPQRYAFMRNVVVPACWLLPSCKGVSWLQSRGEISPIFENANHVFPRGYTPQMPTIDYVRLGQTSAYLRGERRTQFREPPEYTRMIQSFLANRVKADKKLITVTIRDAPYNNQRNTNCSEWRTFLRTLNPAEYKVIIIPDAFNLWSRKIDGFEYCEIASENILFRT
;
A
#
# COMPACT_ATOMS: atom_id res chain seq x y z
N MET A 1 -26.89 -4.57 -19.52
CA MET A 1 -26.40 -3.39 -18.78
C MET A 1 -24.89 -3.33 -18.97
N ASN A 2 -24.32 -2.24 -19.46
CA ASN A 2 -22.86 -2.13 -19.57
C ASN A 2 -22.27 -2.16 -18.14
N SER A 3 -21.34 -3.07 -17.89
CA SER A 3 -20.63 -3.15 -16.61
C SER A 3 -19.92 -1.83 -16.34
N LYS A 4 -20.12 -1.23 -15.16
CA LYS A 4 -19.46 0.01 -14.73
C LYS A 4 -18.23 -0.24 -13.86
N ILE A 5 -17.63 -1.42 -14.01
CA ILE A 5 -16.49 -1.88 -13.23
C ILE A 5 -15.22 -1.74 -14.06
N LEU A 6 -14.19 -1.11 -13.49
CA LEU A 6 -12.83 -1.12 -14.02
C LEU A 6 -12.07 -2.33 -13.48
N TYR A 7 -11.62 -3.22 -14.36
CA TYR A 7 -10.77 -4.36 -14.03
C TYR A 7 -9.30 -3.95 -14.15
N CYS A 8 -8.60 -3.93 -13.03
CA CYS A 8 -7.23 -3.45 -12.91
C CYS A 8 -6.27 -4.62 -12.74
N PHE A 9 -5.52 -4.96 -13.79
CA PHE A 9 -4.55 -6.04 -13.80
C PHE A 9 -3.18 -5.53 -13.33
N TYR A 10 -2.83 -5.86 -12.09
CA TYR A 10 -1.49 -5.65 -11.53
C TYR A 10 -0.63 -6.87 -11.82
N ASP A 11 0.12 -6.81 -12.92
CA ASP A 11 0.87 -7.96 -13.42
C ASP A 11 2.27 -8.03 -12.82
N LEU A 12 2.51 -9.04 -11.98
CA LEU A 12 3.79 -9.27 -11.31
C LEU A 12 4.87 -9.81 -12.26
N LEU A 13 4.58 -10.01 -13.55
CA LEU A 13 5.64 -10.20 -14.55
C LEU A 13 6.54 -8.96 -14.65
N PHE A 14 5.97 -7.76 -14.55
CA PHE A 14 6.71 -6.49 -14.68
C PHE A 14 6.60 -5.59 -13.45
N SER A 15 5.53 -5.75 -12.66
CA SER A 15 5.27 -4.91 -11.49
C SER A 15 5.88 -5.52 -10.22
N PRO A 16 6.54 -4.73 -9.37
CA PRO A 16 7.14 -5.23 -8.13
C PRO A 16 6.10 -5.44 -7.03
N SER A 17 6.27 -6.44 -6.17
CA SER A 17 5.54 -6.54 -4.90
C SER A 17 6.06 -5.50 -3.89
N SER A 18 5.71 -4.23 -4.09
CA SER A 18 6.21 -3.08 -3.33
C SER A 18 5.13 -2.00 -3.14
N TYR A 19 5.47 -0.90 -2.47
CA TYR A 19 4.57 0.25 -2.32
C TYR A 19 4.25 0.97 -3.64
N ASP A 20 4.92 0.65 -4.75
CA ASP A 20 4.57 1.14 -6.08
C ASP A 20 3.14 0.72 -6.49
N SER A 21 2.57 -0.32 -5.86
CA SER A 21 1.15 -0.67 -6.03
C SER A 21 0.20 0.46 -5.65
N LEU A 22 0.56 1.33 -4.69
CA LEU A 22 -0.23 2.50 -4.32
C LEU A 22 -0.26 3.55 -5.44
N ASP A 23 0.86 3.70 -6.15
CA ASP A 23 0.94 4.59 -7.32
C ASP A 23 0.10 4.05 -8.49
N PHE A 24 0.10 2.72 -8.70
CA PHE A 24 -0.78 2.06 -9.65
C PHE A 24 -2.26 2.27 -9.31
N MET A 25 -2.63 2.06 -8.04
CA MET A 25 -4.01 2.22 -7.56
C MET A 25 -4.53 3.65 -7.78
N GLN A 26 -3.70 4.68 -7.53
CA GLN A 26 -4.11 6.06 -7.78
C GLN A 26 -4.29 6.35 -9.27
N THR A 27 -3.45 5.78 -10.12
CA THR A 27 -3.57 5.94 -11.58
C THR A 27 -4.82 5.21 -12.11
N ALA A 28 -5.10 4.02 -11.59
CA ALA A 28 -6.32 3.28 -11.86
C ALA A 28 -7.58 4.06 -11.43
N GLU A 29 -7.56 4.68 -10.24
CA GLU A 29 -8.68 5.48 -9.74
C GLU A 29 -8.91 6.76 -10.57
N LEU A 30 -7.84 7.41 -11.02
CA LEU A 30 -7.94 8.50 -12.00
C LEU A 30 -8.55 8.02 -13.32
N HIS A 31 -8.13 6.85 -13.81
CA HIS A 31 -8.71 6.24 -15.00
C HIS A 31 -10.21 5.97 -14.80
N ARG A 32 -10.60 5.30 -13.71
CA ARG A 32 -12.01 5.03 -13.39
C ARG A 32 -12.86 6.30 -13.45
N LYS A 33 -12.41 7.38 -12.80
CA LYS A 33 -13.11 8.68 -12.80
C LYS A 33 -13.22 9.29 -14.20
N ARG A 34 -12.15 9.27 -15.00
CA ARG A 34 -12.15 9.82 -16.36
C ARG A 34 -13.19 9.15 -17.27
N TYR A 35 -13.41 7.86 -17.08
CA TYR A 35 -14.35 7.08 -17.87
C TYR A 35 -15.74 6.94 -17.22
N GLY A 36 -16.01 7.65 -16.13
CA GLY A 36 -17.32 7.63 -15.46
C GLY A 36 -17.72 6.26 -14.91
N LEU A 37 -16.73 5.42 -14.59
CA LEU A 37 -16.94 4.08 -14.03
C LEU A 37 -17.21 4.20 -12.52
N GLU A 38 -17.96 3.26 -11.95
CA GLU A 38 -18.40 3.32 -10.56
C GLU A 38 -17.41 2.63 -9.63
N GLU A 39 -16.91 1.47 -10.04
CA GLU A 39 -16.21 0.52 -9.17
C GLU A 39 -14.85 0.08 -9.75
N ILE A 40 -13.95 -0.38 -8.89
CA ILE A 40 -12.69 -1.03 -9.26
C ILE A 40 -12.66 -2.46 -8.74
N TYR A 41 -12.22 -3.37 -9.60
CA TYR A 41 -11.83 -4.72 -9.23
C TYR A 41 -10.33 -4.89 -9.51
N PHE A 42 -9.53 -5.21 -8.50
CA PHE A 42 -8.09 -5.42 -8.66
C PHE A 42 -7.77 -6.90 -8.89
N ILE A 43 -6.90 -7.20 -9.84
CA ILE A 43 -6.46 -8.55 -10.18
C ILE A 43 -4.93 -8.58 -10.15
N PHE A 44 -4.36 -9.34 -9.22
CA PHE A 44 -2.92 -9.58 -9.14
C PHE A 44 -2.59 -10.86 -9.90
N VAL A 45 -1.79 -10.72 -10.96
CA VAL A 45 -1.38 -11.81 -11.84
C VAL A 45 0.03 -12.26 -11.44
N PRO A 46 0.29 -13.56 -11.21
CA PRO A 46 1.60 -14.02 -10.76
C PRO A 46 2.69 -13.81 -11.81
N GLY A 47 3.89 -13.47 -11.32
CA GLY A 47 5.11 -13.35 -12.10
C GLY A 47 5.83 -14.69 -12.28
N PRO A 48 6.91 -14.72 -13.08
CA PRO A 48 7.56 -15.95 -13.52
C PRO A 48 8.40 -16.65 -12.44
N LYS A 49 8.77 -15.95 -11.36
CA LYS A 49 9.68 -16.46 -10.32
C LYS A 49 8.96 -16.55 -8.99
N ASP A 50 8.51 -17.75 -8.64
CA ASP A 50 7.74 -18.02 -7.42
C ASP A 50 6.53 -17.10 -7.27
N GLY A 51 5.86 -16.77 -8.39
CA GLY A 51 4.71 -15.86 -8.42
C GLY A 51 5.06 -14.37 -8.42
N PHE A 52 6.35 -14.00 -8.46
CA PHE A 52 6.83 -12.62 -8.48
C PHE A 52 7.68 -12.30 -9.71
N ARG A 53 7.94 -11.01 -9.89
CA ARG A 53 8.88 -10.49 -10.88
C ARG A 53 10.28 -11.05 -10.64
N ASP A 54 10.95 -11.45 -11.71
CA ASP A 54 12.36 -11.83 -11.64
C ASP A 54 13.22 -10.56 -11.52
N ASP A 55 13.48 -10.16 -10.28
CA ASP A 55 14.30 -9.03 -9.93
C ASP A 55 15.19 -9.31 -8.72
N SER A 56 16.13 -8.42 -8.47
CA SER A 56 17.08 -8.49 -7.34
C SER A 56 16.60 -7.69 -6.12
N LEU A 57 15.29 -7.50 -5.94
CA LEU A 57 14.78 -6.79 -4.77
C LEU A 57 15.05 -7.58 -3.48
N PRO A 58 15.32 -6.90 -2.35
CA PRO A 58 15.92 -7.52 -1.17
C PRO A 58 14.98 -8.42 -0.36
N ARG A 59 13.67 -8.41 -0.62
CA ARG A 59 12.75 -9.34 0.04
C ARG A 59 12.92 -10.75 -0.52
N THR A 60 13.12 -11.71 0.38
CA THR A 60 13.00 -13.14 0.09
C THR A 60 11.58 -13.48 -0.37
N VAL A 61 11.40 -14.62 -1.05
CA VAL A 61 10.08 -15.08 -1.51
C VAL A 61 9.03 -15.12 -0.38
N PRO A 62 9.30 -15.72 0.81
CA PRO A 62 8.35 -15.68 1.92
C PRO A 62 8.00 -14.26 2.38
N GLN A 63 8.97 -13.35 2.42
CA GLN A 63 8.73 -11.95 2.78
C GLN A 63 7.89 -11.22 1.73
N ARG A 64 8.03 -11.54 0.44
CA ARG A 64 7.17 -10.99 -0.62
C ARG A 64 5.74 -11.46 -0.46
N TYR A 65 5.53 -12.74 -0.19
CA TYR A 65 4.20 -13.29 0.11
C TYR A 65 3.56 -12.63 1.34
N ALA A 66 4.31 -12.48 2.44
CA ALA A 66 3.84 -11.78 3.63
C ALA A 66 3.47 -10.32 3.32
N PHE A 67 4.32 -9.63 2.55
CA PHE A 67 4.06 -8.25 2.12
C PHE A 67 2.83 -8.13 1.21
N MET A 68 2.60 -9.09 0.32
CA MET A 68 1.37 -9.12 -0.48
C MET A 68 0.13 -9.28 0.41
N ARG A 69 0.15 -10.22 1.36
CA ARG A 69 -0.99 -10.54 2.23
C ARG A 69 -1.36 -9.41 3.19
N ASN A 70 -0.36 -8.69 3.69
CA ASN A 70 -0.58 -7.71 4.77
C ASN A 70 -0.58 -6.25 4.27
N VAL A 71 0.06 -5.99 3.13
CA VAL A 71 0.22 -4.63 2.59
C VAL A 71 -0.37 -4.48 1.19
N VAL A 72 0.13 -5.19 0.17
CA VAL A 72 -0.23 -4.86 -1.22
C VAL A 72 -1.70 -5.17 -1.54
N VAL A 73 -2.17 -6.37 -1.18
CA VAL A 73 -3.56 -6.78 -1.44
C VAL A 73 -4.53 -6.01 -0.54
N PRO A 74 -4.30 -5.88 0.79
CA PRO A 74 -5.20 -5.09 1.62
C PRO A 74 -5.25 -3.61 1.23
N ALA A 75 -4.15 -3.02 0.74
CA ALA A 75 -4.13 -1.62 0.34
C ALA A 75 -5.22 -1.27 -0.68
N CYS A 76 -5.63 -2.21 -1.54
CA CYS A 76 -6.74 -1.99 -2.47
C CYS A 76 -8.00 -1.44 -1.79
N TRP A 77 -8.29 -1.88 -0.57
CA TRP A 77 -9.45 -1.46 0.23
C TRP A 77 -9.33 -0.06 0.81
N LEU A 78 -8.17 0.60 0.68
CA LEU A 78 -8.03 2.02 0.98
C LEU A 78 -8.73 2.92 -0.04
N LEU A 79 -9.09 2.39 -1.22
CA LEU A 79 -9.92 3.09 -2.19
C LEU A 79 -11.40 2.78 -1.92
N PRO A 80 -12.25 3.78 -1.66
CA PRO A 80 -13.68 3.55 -1.47
C PRO A 80 -14.39 2.95 -2.70
N SER A 81 -13.79 3.08 -3.89
CA SER A 81 -14.27 2.49 -5.14
C SER A 81 -13.91 1.01 -5.32
N CYS A 82 -13.04 0.44 -4.47
CA CYS A 82 -12.66 -0.96 -4.53
C CYS A 82 -13.82 -1.86 -4.10
N LYS A 83 -14.20 -2.81 -4.96
CA LYS A 83 -15.31 -3.75 -4.72
C LYS A 83 -14.91 -5.21 -4.75
N GLY A 84 -13.70 -5.49 -5.20
CA GLY A 84 -13.16 -6.83 -5.16
C GLY A 84 -11.68 -6.86 -5.49
N VAL A 85 -11.05 -7.91 -5.00
CA VAL A 85 -9.64 -8.18 -5.24
C VAL A 85 -9.48 -9.67 -5.48
N SER A 86 -8.77 -10.03 -6.53
CA SER A 86 -8.32 -11.40 -6.79
C SER A 86 -6.80 -11.43 -6.84
N TRP A 87 -6.20 -12.40 -6.13
CA TRP A 87 -4.79 -12.71 -6.27
C TRP A 87 -4.65 -14.14 -6.79
N LEU A 88 -4.35 -14.23 -8.09
CA LEU A 88 -4.38 -15.49 -8.83
C LEU A 88 -3.22 -16.38 -8.41
N GLN A 89 -3.45 -17.70 -8.37
CA GLN A 89 -2.39 -18.67 -8.05
C GLN A 89 -1.55 -19.02 -9.29
N SER A 90 -2.16 -18.94 -10.46
CA SER A 90 -1.53 -19.22 -11.75
C SER A 90 -1.90 -18.19 -12.80
N ARG A 91 -1.04 -18.00 -13.79
CA ARG A 91 -1.35 -17.12 -14.94
C ARG A 91 -2.47 -17.69 -15.81
N GLY A 92 -2.72 -19.00 -15.79
CA GLY A 92 -3.77 -19.64 -16.58
C GLY A 92 -5.19 -19.19 -16.18
N GLU A 93 -5.36 -18.71 -14.96
CA GLU A 93 -6.65 -18.19 -14.45
C GLU A 93 -7.04 -16.83 -15.05
N ILE A 94 -6.13 -16.15 -15.76
CA ILE A 94 -6.38 -14.79 -16.23
C ILE A 94 -7.37 -14.72 -17.39
N SER A 95 -7.32 -15.66 -18.34
CA SER A 95 -8.11 -15.61 -19.58
C SER A 95 -9.61 -15.47 -19.34
N PRO A 96 -10.26 -16.32 -18.51
CA PRO A 96 -11.69 -16.19 -18.27
C PRO A 96 -12.05 -14.86 -17.59
N ILE A 97 -11.16 -14.29 -16.76
CA ILE A 97 -11.40 -12.99 -16.12
C ILE A 97 -11.29 -11.86 -17.15
N PHE A 98 -10.26 -11.90 -17.99
CA PHE A 98 -9.99 -10.89 -19.00
C PHE A 98 -11.06 -10.87 -20.10
N GLU A 99 -11.51 -12.04 -20.56
CA GLU A 99 -12.56 -12.16 -21.58
C GLU A 99 -13.90 -11.55 -21.14
N ASN A 100 -14.17 -11.50 -19.83
CA ASN A 100 -15.37 -10.90 -19.26
C ASN A 100 -15.16 -9.43 -18.81
N ALA A 101 -13.95 -8.87 -18.95
CA ALA A 101 -13.62 -7.53 -18.50
C ALA A 101 -13.93 -6.46 -19.57
N ASN A 102 -15.03 -5.71 -19.38
CA ASN A 102 -15.44 -4.66 -20.32
C ASN A 102 -14.55 -3.40 -20.28
N HIS A 103 -14.00 -3.07 -19.11
CA HIS A 103 -13.10 -1.94 -18.93
C HIS A 103 -11.82 -2.42 -18.27
N VAL A 104 -10.71 -2.28 -18.98
CA VAL A 104 -9.41 -2.82 -18.57
C VAL A 104 -8.44 -1.69 -18.27
N PHE A 105 -7.75 -1.84 -17.14
CA PHE A 105 -6.59 -1.04 -16.78
C PHE A 105 -5.41 -1.97 -16.44
N PRO A 106 -4.16 -1.62 -16.79
CA PRO A 106 -3.76 -0.47 -17.60
C PRO A 106 -4.31 -0.47 -19.03
N ARG A 107 -4.29 0.69 -19.69
CA ARG A 107 -4.71 0.79 -21.09
C ARG A 107 -3.78 -0.04 -21.97
N GLY A 108 -4.37 -0.90 -22.82
CA GLY A 108 -3.62 -1.77 -23.73
C GLY A 108 -3.09 -3.05 -23.08
N TYR A 109 -3.44 -3.31 -21.81
CA TYR A 109 -3.12 -4.57 -21.16
C TYR A 109 -3.80 -5.74 -21.88
N THR A 110 -3.04 -6.79 -22.17
CA THR A 110 -3.57 -8.13 -22.48
C THR A 110 -2.75 -9.19 -21.73
N PRO A 111 -3.29 -10.39 -21.48
CA PRO A 111 -2.52 -11.46 -20.83
C PRO A 111 -1.21 -11.83 -21.54
N GLN A 112 -1.19 -11.72 -22.88
CA GLN A 112 -0.06 -12.03 -23.74
C GLN A 112 0.93 -10.87 -23.88
N MET A 113 0.44 -9.63 -23.72
CA MET A 113 1.24 -8.42 -23.74
C MET A 113 0.95 -7.57 -22.49
N PRO A 114 1.43 -7.99 -21.30
CA PRO A 114 1.25 -7.21 -20.09
C PRO A 114 1.95 -5.86 -20.18
N THR A 115 1.38 -4.86 -19.51
CA THR A 115 1.95 -3.51 -19.43
C THR A 115 1.88 -3.01 -18.00
N ILE A 116 2.59 -1.92 -17.72
CA ILE A 116 2.73 -1.33 -16.38
C ILE A 116 2.13 0.07 -16.35
N ASP A 117 1.60 0.46 -15.18
CA ASP A 117 1.21 1.85 -14.92
C ASP A 117 1.36 2.20 -13.42
N TYR A 118 2.41 1.66 -12.80
CA TYR A 118 2.80 1.94 -11.41
C TYR A 118 3.77 3.12 -11.29
N VAL A 119 4.06 3.82 -12.40
CA VAL A 119 4.97 4.97 -12.45
C VAL A 119 4.20 6.28 -12.30
N ARG A 120 4.83 7.30 -11.70
CA ARG A 120 4.16 8.58 -11.38
C ARG A 120 3.83 9.48 -12.58
N LEU A 121 4.28 9.14 -13.80
CA LEU A 121 4.05 9.97 -15.00
C LEU A 121 2.56 10.26 -15.23
N GLY A 122 1.71 9.24 -15.16
CA GLY A 122 0.26 9.39 -15.32
C GLY A 122 -0.38 10.30 -14.28
N GLN A 123 0.13 10.25 -13.04
CA GLN A 123 -0.33 11.10 -11.93
C GLN A 123 0.14 12.56 -12.10
N THR A 124 1.39 12.79 -12.50
CA THR A 124 1.90 14.13 -12.78
C THR A 124 1.08 14.80 -13.87
N SER A 125 0.82 14.10 -14.97
CA SER A 125 -0.02 14.61 -16.06
C SER A 125 -1.48 14.85 -15.64
N ALA A 126 -2.00 14.09 -14.67
CA ALA A 126 -3.32 14.33 -14.10
C ALA A 126 -3.35 15.62 -13.27
N TYR A 127 -2.34 15.80 -12.42
CA TYR A 127 -2.19 17.00 -11.59
C TYR A 127 -2.10 18.27 -12.44
N LEU A 128 -1.29 18.25 -13.51
CA LEU A 128 -1.16 19.39 -14.43
C LEU A 128 -2.47 19.72 -15.16
N ARG A 129 -3.40 18.78 -15.27
CA ARG A 129 -4.76 18.99 -15.82
C ARG A 129 -5.79 19.39 -14.78
N GLY A 130 -5.39 19.65 -13.54
CA GLY A 130 -6.28 19.99 -12.43
C GLY A 130 -7.07 18.81 -11.87
N GLU A 131 -6.74 17.57 -12.26
CA GLU A 131 -7.39 16.38 -11.70
C GLU A 131 -6.92 16.13 -10.26
N ARG A 132 -7.84 15.65 -9.42
CA ARG A 132 -7.57 15.37 -8.01
C ARG A 132 -7.47 13.87 -7.73
N ARG A 133 -6.37 13.48 -7.11
CA ARG A 133 -6.19 12.13 -6.56
C ARG A 133 -7.22 11.85 -5.47
N THR A 134 -7.61 10.60 -5.32
CA THR A 134 -8.48 10.17 -4.23
C THR A 134 -7.65 10.03 -2.96
N GLN A 135 -8.15 10.57 -1.86
CA GLN A 135 -7.55 10.31 -0.56
C GLN A 135 -7.82 8.85 -0.17
N PHE A 136 -6.76 8.12 0.17
CA PHE A 136 -6.90 6.79 0.75
C PHE A 136 -7.57 6.89 2.12
N ARG A 137 -8.49 5.96 2.39
CA ARG A 137 -9.27 5.88 3.63
C ARG A 137 -9.42 4.42 4.01
N GLU A 138 -9.06 4.08 5.24
CA GLU A 138 -9.32 2.76 5.79
C GLU A 138 -10.81 2.44 5.86
N PRO A 139 -11.18 1.16 5.77
CA PRO A 139 -12.53 0.71 6.08
C PRO A 139 -12.92 1.03 7.53
N PRO A 140 -14.21 1.32 7.83
CA PRO A 140 -14.67 1.77 9.15
C PRO A 140 -14.31 0.83 10.32
N GLU A 141 -14.22 -0.47 10.07
CA GLU A 141 -13.79 -1.45 11.07
C GLU A 141 -12.35 -1.22 11.54
N TYR A 142 -11.45 -0.78 10.66
CA TYR A 142 -10.08 -0.45 11.02
C TYR A 142 -10.00 0.86 11.80
N THR A 143 -10.80 1.87 11.44
CA THR A 143 -10.95 3.08 12.27
C THR A 143 -11.36 2.72 13.70
N ARG A 144 -12.34 1.82 13.87
CA ARG A 144 -12.76 1.34 15.21
C ARG A 144 -11.64 0.58 15.92
N MET A 145 -10.91 -0.28 15.23
CA MET A 145 -9.77 -1.02 15.81
C MET A 145 -8.69 -0.07 16.31
N ILE A 146 -8.33 0.96 15.53
CA ILE A 146 -7.33 1.97 15.92
C ILE A 146 -7.83 2.77 17.12
N GLN A 147 -9.09 3.20 17.12
CA GLN A 147 -9.68 3.90 18.27
C GLN A 147 -9.62 3.05 19.55
N SER A 148 -9.99 1.77 19.49
CA SER A 148 -9.87 0.85 20.63
C SER A 148 -8.42 0.62 21.07
N PHE A 149 -7.48 0.52 20.11
CA PHE A 149 -6.06 0.38 20.39
C PHE A 149 -5.51 1.61 21.13
N LEU A 150 -5.89 2.81 20.71
CA LEU A 150 -5.42 4.07 21.27
C LEU A 150 -6.09 4.40 22.62
N ALA A 151 -7.36 4.05 22.82
CA ALA A 151 -8.10 4.34 24.05
C ALA A 151 -7.40 3.87 25.33
N ASN A 152 -6.69 2.73 25.26
CA ASN A 152 -5.97 2.17 26.40
C ASN A 152 -4.51 2.64 26.52
N ARG A 153 -4.01 3.47 25.58
CA ARG A 153 -2.59 3.84 25.45
C ARG A 153 -2.33 5.33 25.49
N VAL A 154 -3.29 6.11 25.00
CA VAL A 154 -3.23 7.57 24.92
C VAL A 154 -4.27 8.11 25.87
N LYS A 155 -3.82 8.76 26.96
CA LYS A 155 -4.72 9.48 27.86
C LYS A 155 -5.37 10.64 27.09
N ALA A 156 -6.62 10.96 27.43
CA ALA A 156 -7.44 11.93 26.68
C ALA A 156 -6.84 13.35 26.60
N ASP A 157 -5.96 13.70 27.55
CA ASP A 157 -5.27 14.99 27.64
C ASP A 157 -3.97 15.04 26.82
N LYS A 158 -3.50 13.92 26.26
CA LYS A 158 -2.26 13.85 25.49
C LYS A 158 -2.48 13.95 23.99
N LYS A 159 -1.61 14.71 23.32
CA LYS A 159 -1.49 14.73 21.86
C LYS A 159 -0.65 13.54 21.40
N LEU A 160 -1.20 12.76 20.47
CA LEU A 160 -0.48 11.63 19.87
C LEU A 160 0.48 12.14 18.78
N ILE A 161 1.72 11.67 18.84
CA ILE A 161 2.72 11.81 17.76
C ILE A 161 3.10 10.40 17.31
N THR A 162 2.96 10.12 16.02
CA THR A 162 3.49 8.90 15.41
C THR A 162 4.76 9.22 14.63
N VAL A 163 5.76 8.35 14.75
CA VAL A 163 7.02 8.47 14.00
C VAL A 163 7.23 7.20 13.23
N THR A 164 7.11 7.25 11.90
CA THR A 164 7.50 6.11 11.06
C THR A 164 9.00 6.14 10.80
N ILE A 165 9.68 5.04 11.13
CA ILE A 165 11.09 4.88 10.81
C ILE A 165 11.26 4.08 9.52
N ARG A 166 12.27 4.47 8.73
CA ARG A 166 12.76 3.67 7.62
C ARG A 166 14.07 3.01 8.03
N ASP A 167 14.13 1.70 7.87
CA ASP A 167 15.26 0.84 8.25
C ASP A 167 15.39 -0.32 7.27
N ALA A 168 15.66 0.03 6.01
CA ALA A 168 15.75 -0.92 4.92
C ALA A 168 17.21 -1.33 4.67
N PRO A 169 17.47 -2.55 4.18
CA PRO A 169 18.83 -3.02 3.83
C PRO A 169 19.36 -2.42 2.51
N TYR A 170 18.64 -1.46 1.92
CA TYR A 170 18.94 -0.85 0.64
C TYR A 170 18.62 0.64 0.66
N ASN A 171 19.30 1.41 -0.18
CA ASN A 171 19.22 2.87 -0.18
C ASN A 171 19.37 3.41 1.25
N ASN A 172 20.46 3.03 1.93
CA ASN A 172 20.69 3.29 3.35
C ASN A 172 20.72 4.78 3.68
N GLN A 173 21.08 5.63 2.72
CA GLN A 173 21.03 7.09 2.82
C GLN A 173 19.62 7.66 3.08
N ARG A 174 18.58 6.87 2.79
CA ARG A 174 17.17 7.22 3.07
C ARG A 174 16.68 6.65 4.41
N ASN A 175 17.50 5.87 5.15
CA ASN A 175 17.09 5.35 6.46
C ASN A 175 17.03 6.47 7.48
N THR A 176 16.13 6.33 8.44
CA THR A 176 15.91 7.33 9.49
C THR A 176 17.15 7.44 10.38
N ASN A 177 17.63 8.66 10.60
CA ASN A 177 18.67 8.92 11.59
C ASN A 177 18.09 8.76 13.01
N CYS A 178 18.09 7.52 13.51
CA CYS A 178 17.44 7.18 14.77
C CYS A 178 18.07 7.86 15.99
N SER A 179 19.35 8.22 15.93
CA SER A 179 20.03 8.94 17.02
C SER A 179 19.48 10.36 17.17
N GLU A 180 19.41 11.12 16.08
CA GLU A 180 18.87 12.49 16.09
C GLU A 180 17.38 12.50 16.46
N TRP A 181 16.60 11.56 15.90
CA TRP A 181 15.19 11.42 16.27
C TRP A 181 15.01 11.09 17.74
N ARG A 182 15.83 10.20 18.31
CA ARG A 182 15.80 9.92 19.76
C ARG A 182 16.07 11.18 20.58
N THR A 183 17.10 11.95 20.22
CA THR A 183 17.44 13.20 20.91
C THR A 183 16.26 14.17 20.89
N PHE A 184 15.68 14.41 19.71
CA PHE A 184 14.51 15.28 19.56
C PHE A 184 13.30 14.77 20.35
N LEU A 185 12.95 13.49 20.23
CA LEU A 185 11.74 12.97 20.88
C LEU A 185 11.83 13.02 22.41
N ARG A 186 13.04 12.96 22.98
CA ARG A 186 13.26 13.10 24.43
C ARG A 186 13.07 14.55 24.93
N THR A 187 13.10 15.56 24.05
CA THR A 187 12.79 16.95 24.44
C THR A 187 11.29 17.21 24.53
N LEU A 188 10.44 16.30 24.06
CA LEU A 188 8.99 16.46 24.12
C LEU A 188 8.48 16.25 25.55
N ASN A 189 7.60 17.14 26.03
CA ASN A 189 7.00 17.01 27.35
C ASN A 189 6.12 15.74 27.42
N PRO A 190 6.47 14.73 28.23
CA PRO A 190 5.71 13.50 28.31
C PRO A 190 4.34 13.68 28.97
N ALA A 191 4.07 14.81 29.64
CA ALA A 191 2.75 15.16 30.13
C ALA A 191 1.81 15.63 29.01
N GLU A 192 2.34 16.28 27.97
CA GLU A 192 1.55 16.78 26.83
C GLU A 192 1.50 15.81 25.65
N TYR A 193 2.59 15.09 25.38
CA TYR A 193 2.71 14.24 24.19
C TYR A 193 2.82 12.76 24.54
N LYS A 194 2.16 11.92 23.74
CA LYS A 194 2.39 10.47 23.68
C LYS A 194 3.01 10.15 22.33
N VAL A 195 4.22 9.62 22.34
CA VAL A 195 4.94 9.22 21.12
C VAL A 195 4.79 7.71 20.91
N ILE A 196 4.48 7.31 19.68
CA ILE A 196 4.45 5.91 19.23
C ILE A 196 5.32 5.77 17.98
N ILE A 197 6.25 4.82 17.98
CA ILE A 197 7.13 4.52 16.85
C ILE A 197 6.48 3.46 15.97
N ILE A 198 6.42 3.71 14.67
CA ILE A 198 6.01 2.73 13.66
C ILE A 198 7.29 2.20 12.99
N PRO A 199 7.68 0.94 13.23
CA PRO A 199 8.92 0.39 12.69
C PRO A 199 8.91 0.24 11.15
N ASP A 200 10.06 -0.10 10.57
CA ASP A 200 10.12 -0.46 9.15
C ASP A 200 9.66 -1.91 8.96
N ALA A 201 8.90 -2.18 7.89
CA ALA A 201 8.43 -3.52 7.56
C ALA A 201 9.56 -4.54 7.27
N PHE A 202 10.79 -4.12 6.98
CA PHE A 202 11.95 -5.01 6.88
C PHE A 202 12.50 -5.43 8.25
N ASN A 203 12.30 -4.60 9.28
CA ASN A 203 12.97 -4.70 10.57
C ASN A 203 11.99 -4.38 11.71
N LEU A 204 10.86 -5.09 11.75
CA LEU A 204 9.72 -4.83 12.63
C LEU A 204 10.07 -4.81 14.12
N TRP A 205 10.95 -5.73 14.53
CA TRP A 205 11.35 -5.90 15.93
C TRP A 205 12.56 -5.05 16.32
N SER A 206 13.05 -4.20 15.41
CA SER A 206 14.18 -3.31 15.64
C SER A 206 13.79 -2.18 16.58
N ARG A 207 14.52 -2.05 17.70
CA ARG A 207 14.30 -1.01 18.73
C ARG A 207 15.36 0.08 18.66
N LYS A 208 15.48 0.71 17.49
CA LYS A 208 16.51 1.75 17.26
C LYS A 208 16.27 3.06 18.01
N ILE A 209 15.03 3.35 18.43
CA ILE A 209 14.67 4.51 19.26
C ILE A 209 14.11 3.97 20.58
N ASP A 210 14.99 3.82 21.57
CA ASP A 210 14.67 3.30 22.90
C ASP A 210 13.82 4.28 23.74
N GLY A 211 13.11 3.74 24.73
CA GLY A 211 12.28 4.53 25.66
C GLY A 211 10.91 4.93 25.10
N PHE A 212 10.54 4.46 23.91
CA PHE A 212 9.24 4.71 23.28
C PHE A 212 8.48 3.41 23.00
N GLU A 213 7.15 3.52 22.96
CA GLU A 213 6.28 2.42 22.56
C GLU A 213 6.32 2.24 21.04
N TYR A 214 6.26 0.98 20.59
CA TYR A 214 6.23 0.62 19.17
C TYR A 214 4.85 0.07 18.78
N CYS A 215 4.47 0.31 17.53
CA CYS A 215 3.25 -0.21 16.92
C CYS A 215 3.59 -0.96 15.62
N GLU A 216 3.96 -2.23 15.76
CA GLU A 216 4.35 -3.12 14.64
C GLU A 216 3.19 -3.38 13.69
N ILE A 217 1.97 -3.51 14.23
CA ILE A 217 0.77 -3.77 13.44
C ILE A 217 0.52 -2.68 12.39
N ALA A 218 0.87 -1.41 12.68
CA ALA A 218 0.79 -0.32 11.70
C ALA A 218 1.84 -0.42 10.57
N SER A 219 2.86 -1.26 10.74
CA SER A 219 3.89 -1.54 9.72
C SER A 219 3.54 -2.76 8.89
N GLU A 220 2.95 -3.78 9.53
CA GLU A 220 2.54 -5.02 8.87
C GLU A 220 1.22 -4.86 8.14
N ASN A 221 0.21 -4.26 8.78
CA ASN A 221 -1.14 -4.13 8.24
C ASN A 221 -1.38 -2.69 7.78
N ILE A 222 -1.42 -2.48 6.46
CA ILE A 222 -1.60 -1.15 5.87
C ILE A 222 -2.95 -0.51 6.20
N LEU A 223 -4.00 -1.31 6.45
CA LEU A 223 -5.33 -0.81 6.80
C LEU A 223 -5.38 -0.28 8.23
N PHE A 224 -4.43 -0.68 9.09
CA PHE A 224 -4.28 -0.15 10.44
C PHE A 224 -3.44 1.14 10.50
N ARG A 225 -3.00 1.66 9.35
CA ARG A 225 -2.00 2.75 9.30
C ARG A 225 -2.57 4.12 8.91
N THR A 226 -3.71 4.18 8.22
CA THR A 226 -4.23 5.42 7.62
C THR A 226 -5.08 6.25 8.56
#